data_AF-A0A1F8H003-F1
#
_entry.id   AF-A0A1F8H003-F1
#
_cell.length_a   1.000
_cell.length_b   1.000
_cell.length_c   1.000
_cell.angle_alpha   90.00
_cell.angle_beta   90.00
_cell.angle_gamma   90.00
#
_symmetry.space_group_name_H-M   'P 1'
#
loop_
_entity.id
_entity.type
_entity.pdbx_description
1 polymer ?
#
loop_
_entity_poly.entity_id
_entity_poly.type
_entity_poly.pdbx_seq_one_letter_code
_entity_poly.pdbx_strand_id
1 'polypeptide(L)'
;QNPDDLTEESEDGGIKFKAMSERDMLAKFWELAEHYDEFVSFNGRSFDVPFLMIRSAILGVRPSVDLMSNRYLSSQRFGAKHIDLLDQLSFYGAVRRKGNLHLWSRAFGIKSPKEGGVTGEDVGQLFREKKFLDIAKYNVGDLRATLALYNYWDKYLKF
;
A
#
# COMPACT_ATOMS: atom_id res chain seq x y z
N GLN A 1 0.14 -11.94 5.98
CA GLN A 1 -0.09 -12.67 7.25
C GLN A 1 -0.29 -14.13 6.91
N ASN A 2 0.35 -15.03 7.64
CA ASN A 2 0.06 -16.47 7.58
C ASN A 2 -0.08 -16.92 9.05
N PRO A 3 -1.30 -17.15 9.57
CA PRO A 3 -1.49 -17.55 10.96
C PRO A 3 -1.13 -19.02 11.21
N ASP A 4 -0.98 -19.83 10.16
CA ASP A 4 -0.79 -21.28 10.24
C ASP A 4 0.68 -21.69 10.24
N ASP A 5 1.53 -20.96 9.50
CA ASP A 5 2.97 -21.19 9.42
C ASP A 5 3.71 -19.86 9.38
N LEU A 6 4.54 -19.60 10.40
CA LEU A 6 5.33 -18.38 10.58
C LEU A 6 6.78 -18.51 10.10
N THR A 7 7.15 -19.68 9.56
CA THR A 7 8.52 -19.98 9.14
C THR A 7 8.72 -19.91 7.63
N GLU A 8 7.63 -19.79 6.86
CA GLU A 8 7.66 -19.72 5.41
C GLU A 8 8.34 -18.42 4.93
N GLU A 9 9.44 -18.59 4.18
CA GLU A 9 10.13 -17.52 3.48
C GLU A 9 10.30 -17.89 2.01
N SER A 10 10.10 -16.92 1.12
CA SER A 10 10.36 -17.09 -0.31
C SER A 10 10.85 -15.80 -0.94
N GLU A 11 11.46 -15.90 -2.11
CA GLU A 11 11.94 -14.74 -2.87
C GLU A 11 11.55 -14.90 -4.35
N ASP A 12 10.99 -13.84 -4.93
CA ASP A 12 10.63 -13.79 -6.35
C ASP A 12 10.82 -12.38 -6.90
N GLY A 13 11.54 -12.26 -8.02
CA GLY A 13 11.77 -10.99 -8.71
C GLY A 13 12.35 -9.87 -7.82
N GLY A 14 13.25 -10.21 -6.90
CA GLY A 14 13.86 -9.28 -5.94
C GLY A 14 12.97 -8.87 -4.77
N ILE A 15 11.80 -9.51 -4.60
CA ILE A 15 10.89 -9.31 -3.47
C ILE A 15 10.99 -10.51 -2.54
N LYS A 16 11.28 -10.25 -1.26
CA LYS A 16 11.26 -11.26 -0.20
C LYS A 16 9.89 -11.29 0.46
N PHE A 17 9.32 -12.48 0.55
CA PHE A 17 8.09 -12.77 1.27
C PHE A 17 8.43 -13.51 2.55
N LYS A 18 7.89 -13.03 3.67
CA LYS A 18 8.06 -13.65 4.97
C LYS A 18 6.71 -13.76 5.65
N ALA A 19 6.36 -14.98 6.03
CA ALA A 19 5.20 -15.23 6.86
C ALA A 19 5.41 -14.63 8.26
N MET A 20 4.38 -13.97 8.77
CA MET A 20 4.36 -13.35 10.09
C MET A 20 2.94 -13.36 10.65
N SER A 21 2.85 -13.34 11.98
CA SER A 21 1.63 -13.00 12.69
C SER A 21 1.24 -11.56 12.35
N GLU A 22 -0.03 -11.18 12.51
CA GLU A 22 -0.45 -9.80 12.27
C GLU A 22 0.32 -8.81 13.15
N ARG A 23 0.50 -9.14 14.42
CA ARG A 23 1.25 -8.32 15.37
C ARG A 23 2.69 -8.10 14.93
N ASP A 24 3.40 -9.18 14.57
CA ASP A 24 4.81 -9.08 14.20
C ASP A 24 4.99 -8.41 12.84
N MET A 25 4.03 -8.60 11.92
CA MET A 25 3.99 -7.87 10.65
C MET A 25 3.85 -6.37 10.85
N LEU A 26 2.92 -5.94 11.73
CA LEU A 26 2.72 -4.52 12.05
C LEU A 26 3.93 -3.95 12.79
N ALA A 27 4.47 -4.67 13.78
CA ALA A 27 5.68 -4.25 14.48
C ALA A 27 6.85 -4.06 13.51
N LYS A 28 7.04 -5.00 12.58
CA LYS A 28 8.10 -4.91 11.58
C LYS A 28 7.87 -3.76 10.59
N PHE A 29 6.63 -3.52 10.18
CA PHE A 29 6.30 -2.38 9.33
C PHE A 29 6.68 -1.05 9.99
N TRP A 30 6.31 -0.85 11.26
CA TRP A 30 6.63 0.39 11.96
C TRP A 30 8.13 0.52 12.27
N GLU A 31 8.83 -0.57 12.62
CA GLU A 31 10.29 -0.56 12.75
C GLU A 31 10.95 -0.09 11.44
N LEU A 32 10.54 -0.66 10.30
CA LEU A 32 11.10 -0.28 9.00
C LEU A 32 10.72 1.15 8.60
N ALA A 33 9.52 1.60 8.95
CA ALA A 33 9.02 2.93 8.60
C ALA A 33 9.91 4.06 9.15
N GLU A 34 10.60 3.86 10.27
CA GLU A 34 11.51 4.85 10.85
C GLU A 34 12.69 5.21 9.94
N HIS A 35 13.01 4.36 8.97
CA HIS A 35 14.14 4.52 8.07
C HIS A 35 13.78 5.20 6.73
N TYR A 36 12.53 5.64 6.56
CA TYR A 36 12.06 6.26 5.31
C TYR A 36 11.38 7.60 5.56
N ASP A 37 11.63 8.56 4.66
CA ASP A 37 11.04 9.90 4.72
C ASP A 37 9.79 10.06 3.85
N GLU A 38 9.62 9.22 2.81
CA GLU A 38 8.49 9.30 1.88
C GLU A 38 7.75 7.96 1.80
N PHE A 39 6.42 8.04 1.90
CA PHE A 39 5.51 6.91 1.80
C PHE A 39 4.53 7.17 0.69
N VAL A 40 4.51 6.28 -0.30
CA VAL A 40 3.64 6.40 -1.46
C VAL A 40 2.56 5.33 -1.39
N SER A 41 1.31 5.73 -1.57
CA SER A 41 0.17 4.81 -1.58
C SER A 41 -0.83 5.18 -2.68
N PHE A 42 -1.81 4.31 -2.92
CA PHE A 42 -2.98 4.64 -3.70
C PHE A 42 -4.22 4.50 -2.81
N ASN A 43 -4.86 5.62 -2.44
CA ASN A 43 -5.98 5.68 -1.50
C ASN A 43 -5.64 5.26 -0.05
N GLY A 44 -4.36 5.27 0.32
CA GLY A 44 -3.91 4.82 1.63
C GLY A 44 -4.41 5.66 2.79
N ARG A 45 -4.69 6.95 2.60
CA ARG A 45 -5.22 7.82 3.66
C ARG A 45 -6.68 7.53 4.00
N SER A 46 -7.43 6.95 3.07
CA SER A 46 -8.84 6.62 3.27
C SER A 46 -9.06 5.16 3.68
N PHE A 47 -8.00 4.34 3.69
CA PHE A 47 -8.09 2.92 4.03
C PHE A 47 -6.84 2.39 4.73
N ASP A 48 -5.75 2.17 4.01
CA ASP A 48 -4.59 1.40 4.47
C ASP A 48 -4.00 1.93 5.78
N VAL A 49 -3.69 3.22 5.83
CA VAL A 49 -3.00 3.82 6.99
C VAL A 49 -3.91 3.87 8.22
N PRO A 50 -5.16 4.36 8.16
CA PRO A 50 -6.09 4.24 9.28
C PRO A 50 -6.25 2.80 9.77
N PHE A 51 -6.35 1.84 8.84
CA PHE A 51 -6.46 0.42 9.18
C PHE A 51 -5.21 -0.08 9.94
N LEU A 52 -4.02 0.16 9.40
CA LEU A 52 -2.75 -0.21 10.04
C LEU A 52 -2.61 0.42 11.43
N MET A 53 -2.91 1.71 11.59
CA MET A 53 -2.82 2.39 12.88
C MET A 53 -3.76 1.79 13.93
N ILE A 54 -5.03 1.56 13.57
CA ILE A 54 -6.02 0.99 14.50
C ILE A 54 -5.70 -0.47 14.83
N ARG A 55 -5.33 -1.30 13.84
CA ARG A 55 -4.93 -2.69 14.09
C ARG A 55 -3.68 -2.78 14.96
N SER A 56 -2.73 -1.87 14.77
CA SER A 56 -1.54 -1.78 15.63
C SER A 56 -1.92 -1.46 17.06
N ALA A 57 -2.80 -0.47 17.28
CA ALA A 57 -3.29 -0.12 18.61
C ALA A 57 -4.03 -1.30 19.29
N ILE A 58 -4.88 -2.03 18.56
CA ILE A 58 -5.57 -3.23 19.07
C ILE A 58 -4.57 -4.30 19.53
N LEU A 59 -3.45 -4.44 18.82
CA LEU A 59 -2.42 -5.45 19.09
C LEU A 59 -1.28 -4.96 20.00
N GLY A 60 -1.42 -3.77 20.58
CA GLY A 60 -0.42 -3.19 21.49
C GLY A 60 0.89 -2.77 20.80
N VAL A 61 0.87 -2.55 19.48
CA VAL A 61 1.99 -2.05 18.68
C VAL A 61 1.82 -0.55 18.48
N ARG A 62 2.82 0.24 18.87
CA ARG A 62 2.80 1.69 18.68
C ARG A 62 3.28 2.05 17.27
N PRO A 63 2.50 2.82 16.48
CA PRO A 63 3.02 3.43 15.25
C PRO A 63 4.23 4.33 15.55
N SER A 64 5.33 4.08 14.85
CA SER A 64 6.57 4.85 14.98
C SER A 64 6.56 6.17 14.20
N VAL A 65 5.77 6.22 13.12
CA VAL A 65 5.71 7.35 12.18
C VAL A 65 4.26 7.80 11.98
N ASP A 66 4.03 9.11 11.97
CA ASP A 66 2.72 9.69 11.64
C ASP A 66 2.52 9.80 10.13
N LEU A 67 1.87 8.79 9.55
CA LEU A 67 1.46 8.78 8.14
C LEU A 67 0.09 9.45 7.89
N MET A 68 -0.55 9.98 8.95
CA MET A 68 -1.86 10.65 8.92
C MET A 68 -1.77 12.13 9.31
N SER A 69 -0.59 12.72 9.20
CA SER A 69 -0.36 14.17 9.31
C SER A 69 -1.18 14.95 8.26
N ASN A 70 -0.88 16.22 7.97
CA ASN A 70 -1.70 17.01 7.05
C ASN A 70 -1.98 16.32 5.70
N ARG A 71 -3.23 16.41 5.22
CA ARG A 71 -3.63 15.77 3.95
C ARG A 71 -2.85 16.31 2.73
N TYR A 72 -2.61 17.62 2.70
CA TYR A 72 -1.90 18.28 1.60
C TYR A 72 -0.40 18.18 1.77
N LEU A 73 0.33 17.81 0.72
CA LEU A 73 1.78 17.60 0.77
C LEU A 73 2.54 18.87 1.18
N SER A 74 2.12 20.03 0.70
CA SER A 74 2.71 21.33 1.06
C SER A 74 2.55 21.69 2.55
N SER A 75 1.62 21.03 3.24
CA SER A 75 1.38 21.22 4.68
C SER A 75 2.03 20.13 5.55
N GLN A 76 2.67 19.12 4.95
CA GLN A 76 3.44 18.09 5.65
C GLN A 76 4.89 18.59 5.83
N ARG A 77 5.08 19.51 6.79
CA ARG A 77 6.36 20.22 6.99
C ARG A 77 7.39 19.44 7.80
N PHE A 78 6.96 18.49 8.60
CA PHE A 78 7.80 17.75 9.56
C PHE A 78 7.46 16.26 9.51
N GLY A 79 8.45 15.42 9.79
CA GLY A 79 8.29 13.96 9.77
C GLY A 79 8.14 13.39 8.36
N ALA A 80 7.61 12.17 8.28
CA ALA A 80 7.43 11.49 7.02
C ALA A 80 6.34 12.14 6.15
N LYS A 81 6.62 12.20 4.85
CA LYS A 81 5.66 12.64 3.84
C LYS A 81 4.87 11.45 3.31
N HIS A 82 3.55 11.53 3.41
CA HIS A 82 2.64 10.56 2.82
C HIS A 82 2.00 11.12 1.54
N ILE A 83 2.45 10.56 0.41
CA ILE A 83 1.99 10.84 -0.95
C ILE A 83 0.92 9.81 -1.33
N ASP A 84 -0.34 10.17 -1.11
CA ASP A 84 -1.47 9.37 -1.61
C ASP A 84 -1.81 9.78 -3.04
N LEU A 85 -1.55 8.87 -4.00
CA LEU A 85 -1.76 9.10 -5.42
C LEU A 85 -3.23 9.30 -5.79
N LEU A 86 -4.18 8.79 -5.01
CA LEU A 86 -5.59 9.08 -5.28
C LEU A 86 -5.90 10.55 -4.97
N ASP A 87 -5.34 11.09 -3.90
CA ASP A 87 -5.44 12.52 -3.60
C ASP A 87 -4.72 13.34 -4.67
N GLN A 88 -3.53 12.93 -5.11
CA GLN A 88 -2.81 13.63 -6.18
C GLN A 88 -3.57 13.66 -7.51
N LEU A 89 -4.01 12.50 -8.00
CA LEU A 89 -4.66 12.36 -9.30
C LEU A 89 -6.13 12.82 -9.30
N SER A 90 -6.72 12.97 -8.11
CA SER A 90 -8.02 13.64 -7.97
C SER A 90 -7.89 15.14 -7.72
N PHE A 91 -6.66 15.68 -7.70
CA PHE A 91 -6.36 17.06 -7.35
C PHE A 91 -7.07 17.47 -6.06
N TYR A 92 -6.90 16.63 -5.04
CA TYR A 92 -7.52 16.76 -3.72
C TYR A 92 -9.05 16.85 -3.73
N GLY A 93 -9.71 16.31 -4.76
CA GLY A 93 -11.16 16.30 -4.91
C GLY A 93 -11.70 17.32 -5.91
N ALA A 94 -10.86 17.99 -6.70
CA ALA A 94 -11.34 18.82 -7.82
C ALA A 94 -12.11 17.99 -8.85
N VAL A 95 -11.79 16.69 -8.99
CA VAL A 95 -12.60 15.75 -9.78
C VAL A 95 -13.67 15.08 -8.91
N ARG A 96 -14.92 15.09 -9.39
CA ARG A 96 -16.06 14.47 -8.69
C ARG A 96 -16.00 12.94 -8.66
N ARG A 97 -15.54 12.32 -9.74
CA ARG A 97 -15.40 10.86 -9.84
C ARG A 97 -13.92 10.52 -9.75
N LYS A 98 -13.56 9.81 -8.70
CA LYS A 98 -12.19 9.33 -8.48
C LYS A 98 -11.97 8.03 -9.26
N GLY A 99 -10.91 7.97 -10.07
CA GLY A 99 -10.49 6.75 -10.74
C GLY A 99 -9.84 5.76 -9.75
N ASN A 100 -10.07 4.45 -9.92
CA ASN A 100 -9.35 3.43 -9.16
C ASN A 100 -7.98 3.14 -9.81
N LEU A 101 -7.15 2.33 -9.13
CA LEU A 101 -5.79 2.01 -9.60
C LEU A 101 -5.81 1.35 -10.98
N HIS A 102 -6.80 0.49 -11.26
CA HIS A 102 -6.96 -0.15 -12.57
C HIS A 102 -7.21 0.87 -13.69
N LEU A 103 -8.12 1.81 -13.48
CA LEU A 103 -8.44 2.86 -14.45
C LEU A 103 -7.22 3.70 -14.78
N TRP A 104 -6.51 4.18 -13.75
CA TRP A 104 -5.31 4.97 -13.93
C TRP A 104 -4.19 4.18 -14.58
N SER A 105 -3.97 2.92 -14.16
CA SER A 105 -2.96 2.05 -14.79
C SER A 105 -3.21 1.94 -16.30
N ARG A 106 -4.45 1.66 -16.71
CA ARG A 106 -4.81 1.60 -18.14
C ARG A 106 -4.61 2.92 -18.86
N ALA A 107 -5.03 4.04 -18.25
CA ALA A 107 -4.90 5.37 -18.85
C ALA A 107 -3.44 5.76 -19.09
N PHE A 108 -2.51 5.36 -18.21
CA PHE A 108 -1.07 5.62 -18.34
C PHE A 108 -0.30 4.52 -19.07
N GLY A 109 -0.98 3.51 -19.64
CA GLY A 109 -0.33 2.39 -20.33
C GLY A 109 0.49 1.47 -19.42
N ILE A 110 0.18 1.46 -18.12
CA ILE A 110 0.80 0.60 -17.10
C ILE A 110 0.03 -0.72 -17.06
N LYS A 111 0.77 -1.84 -17.01
CA LYS A 111 0.17 -3.17 -16.81
C LYS A 111 -0.70 -3.16 -15.55
N SER A 112 -1.98 -3.49 -15.71
CA SER A 112 -2.89 -3.44 -14.56
C SER A 112 -2.71 -4.65 -13.63
N PRO A 113 -2.80 -4.45 -12.31
CA PRO A 113 -2.81 -5.56 -11.34
C PRO A 113 -3.92 -6.59 -11.61
N LYS A 114 -5.07 -6.15 -12.14
CA LYS A 114 -6.22 -7.02 -12.45
C LYS A 114 -5.99 -7.98 -13.63
N GLU A 115 -4.93 -7.80 -14.42
CA GLU A 115 -4.62 -8.69 -15.55
C GLU A 115 -4.04 -10.04 -15.08
N GLY A 116 -3.67 -10.16 -13.81
CA GLY A 116 -3.16 -11.40 -13.20
C GLY A 116 -4.24 -12.41 -12.78
N GLY A 117 -5.52 -12.14 -13.05
CA GLY A 117 -6.64 -13.05 -12.74
C GLY A 117 -7.15 -13.00 -11.30
N VAL A 118 -6.32 -12.59 -10.34
CA VAL A 118 -6.74 -12.32 -8.95
C VAL A 118 -7.22 -10.88 -8.83
N THR A 119 -8.36 -10.69 -8.17
CA THR A 119 -8.95 -9.39 -7.86
C THR A 119 -9.13 -9.20 -6.35
N GLY A 120 -9.40 -7.98 -5.92
CA GLY A 120 -9.68 -7.69 -4.52
C GLY A 120 -10.87 -8.48 -3.92
N GLU A 121 -11.80 -8.92 -4.76
CA GLU A 121 -12.96 -9.74 -4.34
C GLU A 121 -12.53 -11.17 -3.98
N ASP A 122 -11.46 -11.67 -4.61
CA ASP A 122 -10.95 -13.03 -4.42
C ASP A 122 -10.12 -13.17 -3.14
N VAL A 123 -9.58 -12.08 -2.60
CA VAL A 123 -8.66 -12.08 -1.44
C VAL A 123 -9.27 -12.81 -0.24
N GLY A 124 -10.56 -12.58 0.04
CA GLY A 124 -11.24 -13.24 1.15
C GLY A 124 -11.38 -14.75 0.96
N GLN A 125 -11.62 -15.21 -0.27
CA GLN A 125 -11.67 -16.63 -0.60
C GLN A 125 -10.28 -17.26 -0.52
N LEU A 126 -9.28 -16.65 -1.17
CA LEU A 126 -7.89 -17.12 -1.14
C LEU A 126 -7.37 -17.25 0.29
N PHE A 127 -7.73 -16.33 1.18
CA PHE A 127 -7.33 -16.38 2.58
C PHE A 127 -7.95 -17.58 3.30
N ARG A 128 -9.24 -17.86 3.08
CA ARG A 128 -9.91 -19.06 3.64
C ARG A 128 -9.33 -20.35 3.07
N GLU A 129 -8.90 -20.34 1.82
CA GLU A 129 -8.22 -21.45 1.14
C GLU A 129 -6.73 -21.56 1.49
N LYS A 130 -6.23 -20.71 2.41
CA LYS A 130 -4.82 -20.66 2.83
C LYS A 130 -3.82 -20.38 1.71
N LYS A 131 -4.27 -19.75 0.63
CA LYS A 131 -3.44 -19.32 -0.51
C LYS A 131 -2.76 -17.97 -0.23
N PHE A 132 -2.03 -17.89 0.87
CA PHE A 132 -1.44 -16.63 1.36
C PHE A 132 -0.38 -16.05 0.41
N LEU A 133 0.43 -16.92 -0.21
CA LEU A 133 1.45 -16.49 -1.17
C LEU A 133 0.84 -15.88 -2.44
N ASP A 134 -0.30 -16.38 -2.90
CA ASP A 134 -1.01 -15.82 -4.05
C ASP A 134 -1.53 -14.41 -3.75
N ILE A 135 -2.07 -14.20 -2.54
CA ILE A 135 -2.46 -12.86 -2.05
C ILE A 135 -1.23 -11.94 -2.02
N ALA A 136 -0.10 -12.42 -1.51
CA ALA A 136 1.11 -11.62 -1.43
C ALA A 136 1.64 -11.22 -2.82
N LYS A 137 1.60 -12.14 -3.79
CA LYS A 137 1.96 -11.86 -5.20
C LYS A 137 1.00 -10.87 -5.86
N TYR A 138 -0.29 -10.99 -5.58
CA TYR A 138 -1.29 -10.00 -6.01
C TYR A 138 -0.95 -8.60 -5.48
N ASN A 139 -0.66 -8.48 -4.18
CA ASN A 139 -0.26 -7.20 -3.55
C ASN A 139 1.02 -6.62 -4.19
N VAL A 140 1.99 -7.46 -4.59
CA VAL A 140 3.18 -7.00 -5.33
C VAL A 140 2.82 -6.41 -6.69
N GLY A 141 1.79 -6.93 -7.35
CA GLY A 141 1.22 -6.33 -8.56
C GLY A 141 0.73 -4.90 -8.33
N ASP A 142 -0.05 -4.69 -7.26
CA ASP A 142 -0.53 -3.37 -6.84
C ASP A 142 0.63 -2.41 -6.48
N LEU A 143 1.67 -2.90 -5.80
CA LEU A 143 2.88 -2.11 -5.50
C LEU A 143 3.60 -1.64 -6.78
N ARG A 144 3.78 -2.54 -7.75
CA ARG A 144 4.43 -2.21 -9.03
C ARG A 144 3.63 -1.17 -9.82
N ALA A 145 2.32 -1.32 -9.86
CA ALA A 145 1.44 -0.36 -10.54
C ALA A 145 1.44 1.02 -9.84
N THR A 146 1.42 1.03 -8.50
CA THR A 146 1.51 2.25 -7.69
C THR A 146 2.83 2.98 -7.92
N LEU A 147 3.96 2.26 -7.93
CA LEU A 147 5.28 2.84 -8.22
C LEU A 147 5.36 3.43 -9.64
N ALA A 148 4.87 2.70 -10.64
CA ALA A 148 4.86 3.19 -12.02
C ALA A 148 4.01 4.47 -12.15
N LEU A 149 2.86 4.52 -11.48
CA LEU A 149 1.98 5.69 -11.46
C LEU A 149 2.61 6.87 -10.72
N TYR A 150 3.29 6.62 -9.60
CA TYR A 150 4.07 7.62 -8.89
C TYR A 150 5.13 8.25 -9.79
N ASN A 151 5.87 7.46 -10.56
CA ASN A 151 6.90 7.97 -11.45
C ASN A 151 6.34 8.93 -12.51
N TYR A 152 5.11 8.68 -13.01
CA TYR A 152 4.44 9.64 -13.91
C TYR A 152 4.03 10.92 -13.17
N TRP A 153 3.46 10.80 -11.98
CA TRP A 153 3.08 11.96 -11.18
C TRP A 153 4.29 12.81 -10.80
N ASP A 154 5.35 12.20 -10.28
CA ASP A 154 6.59 12.88 -9.88
C ASP A 154 7.25 13.59 -11.05
N LYS A 155 7.29 12.95 -12.23
CA LYS A 155 7.92 13.52 -13.42
C LYS A 155 7.12 14.65 -14.09
N TYR A 156 5.79 14.55 -14.12
CA TYR A 156 4.97 15.41 -14.99
C TYR A 156 3.94 16.27 -14.24
N LEU A 157 3.65 15.99 -12.97
CA LEU A 157 2.56 16.62 -12.22
C LEU A 157 2.98 17.17 -10.84
N LYS A 158 4.20 16.87 -10.37
CA LYS A 158 4.75 17.45 -9.15
C LYS A 158 5.34 18.82 -9.45
N PHE A 159 4.88 19.83 -8.72
CA PHE A 159 5.32 21.23 -8.80
C PHE A 159 6.05 21.63 -7.52
#